data_AF-A0A976LN24-F1
#
_entry.id   AF-A0A976LN24-F1
#
_cell.length_a   1.000
_cell.length_b   1.000
_cell.length_c   1.000
_cell.angle_alpha   90.00
_cell.angle_beta   90.00
_cell.angle_gamma   90.00
#
_symmetry.space_group_name_H-M   'P 1'
#
loop_
_entity.id
_entity.type
_entity.pdbx_description
1 polymer ?
#
loop_
_entity_poly.entity_id
_entity_poly.type
_entity_poly.pdbx_seq_one_letter_code
_entity_poly.pdbx_strand_id
1 'polypeptide(L)'
;MKKIILIFFCSLLLACQTTSSNADRALSLGKNPILPEPNSSFIPTVNIAKASQWPDGVTPHVNDNFLINVYSKELVHPRWLYVLPNGDVLVAQSNKQSSKKNKGLKDIIAEHFMKKAGASQESPDKITLLRDKNGDGVAELAIDFLNDLHSPFGMSLIGNDLYVANT
;
A
#
# COMPACT_ATOMS: atom_id res chain seq x y z
N MET A 1 52.09 -8.21 14.95
CA MET A 1 51.09 -8.79 14.01
C MET A 1 49.65 -8.64 14.50
N LYS A 2 49.29 -9.02 15.74
CA LYS A 2 47.92 -8.85 16.29
C LYS A 2 47.39 -7.40 16.31
N LYS A 3 48.24 -6.39 16.55
CA LYS A 3 47.85 -4.97 16.54
C LYS A 3 47.57 -4.40 15.14
N ILE A 4 48.17 -4.97 14.08
CA ILE A 4 47.96 -4.52 12.69
C ILE A 4 46.64 -5.07 12.14
N ILE A 5 46.27 -6.30 12.55
CA ILE A 5 44.98 -6.93 12.19
C ILE A 5 43.81 -6.19 12.86
N LEU A 6 43.99 -5.68 14.08
CA LEU A 6 42.93 -4.94 14.80
C LEU A 6 42.66 -3.54 14.19
N ILE A 7 43.69 -2.89 13.63
CA ILE A 7 43.55 -1.58 12.97
C ILE A 7 42.83 -1.73 11.62
N PHE A 8 43.11 -2.79 10.87
CA PHE A 8 42.44 -3.07 9.59
C PHE A 8 40.96 -3.45 9.75
N PHE A 9 40.61 -4.11 10.86
CA PHE A 9 39.21 -4.45 11.17
C PHE A 9 38.39 -3.23 11.64
N CYS A 10 39.04 -2.25 12.26
CA CYS A 10 38.39 -1.00 12.69
C CYS A 10 38.13 -0.02 11.52
N SER A 11 39.01 0.01 10.51
CA SER A 11 38.80 0.83 9.30
C SER A 11 37.68 0.31 8.40
N LEU A 12 37.32 -0.97 8.48
CA LEU A 12 36.23 -1.56 7.68
C LEU A 12 34.83 -1.21 8.22
N LEU A 13 34.71 -0.79 9.48
CA LEU A 13 33.43 -0.47 10.12
C LEU A 13 32.99 0.99 9.96
N LEU A 14 33.90 1.91 9.60
CA LEU A 14 33.56 3.33 9.39
C LEU A 14 33.01 3.66 8.00
N ALA A 15 33.09 2.74 7.03
CA ALA A 15 32.67 2.99 5.65
C ALA A 15 31.14 2.90 5.43
N CYS A 16 30.36 2.60 6.47
CA CYS A 16 28.90 2.47 6.38
C CYS A 16 28.19 3.57 7.18
N GLN A 17 28.52 4.83 6.92
CA GLN A 17 27.70 5.96 7.36
C GLN A 17 27.01 6.56 6.15
N THR A 18 25.80 6.08 5.85
CA THR A 18 24.91 6.74 4.90
C THR A 18 24.31 7.96 5.60
N THR A 19 24.86 9.14 5.34
CA THR A 19 24.26 10.41 5.75
C THR A 19 23.00 10.65 4.93
N SER A 20 21.83 10.43 5.52
CA SER A 20 20.54 10.83 4.94
C SER A 20 20.39 12.35 5.09
N SER A 21 20.70 13.10 4.03
CA SER A 21 20.50 14.55 3.96
C SER A 21 19.01 14.87 3.81
N ASN A 22 18.40 15.50 4.82
CA ASN A 22 17.01 16.00 4.73
C ASN A 22 16.86 17.22 3.80
N ALA A 23 17.96 17.84 3.36
CA ALA A 23 17.96 19.04 2.52
C ALA A 23 17.44 18.77 1.09
N ASP A 24 17.49 17.51 0.63
CA ASP A 24 17.15 17.13 -0.75
C ASP A 24 15.64 16.97 -0.99
N ARG A 25 14.83 16.79 0.05
CA ARG A 25 13.41 16.44 -0.11
C ARG A 25 12.59 17.55 -0.78
N ALA A 26 12.93 18.82 -0.55
CA ALA A 26 12.25 19.95 -1.17
C ALA A 26 12.53 20.06 -2.68
N LEU A 27 13.71 19.62 -3.13
CA LEU A 27 14.10 19.61 -4.55
C LEU A 27 13.50 18.42 -5.31
N SER A 28 13.08 17.37 -4.61
CA SER A 28 12.44 16.18 -5.16
C SER A 28 10.92 16.30 -5.35
N LEU A 29 10.34 17.49 -5.13
CA LEU A 29 8.91 17.76 -5.24
C LEU A 29 8.65 18.85 -6.30
N GLY A 30 7.48 18.82 -6.94
CA GLY A 30 7.05 19.83 -7.92
C GLY A 30 7.17 19.39 -9.38
N LYS A 31 7.04 20.36 -10.31
CA LYS A 31 6.92 20.09 -11.76
C LYS A 31 8.19 19.49 -12.38
N ASN A 32 9.36 19.93 -11.90
CA ASN A 32 10.68 19.49 -12.38
C ASN A 32 11.53 19.07 -11.17
N PRO A 33 11.25 17.91 -10.56
CA PRO A 33 12.01 17.46 -9.41
C PRO A 33 13.42 17.06 -9.84
N ILE A 34 14.41 17.41 -9.02
CA ILE A 34 15.77 16.91 -9.22
C ILE A 34 15.81 15.52 -8.57
N LEU A 35 15.89 14.48 -9.40
CA LEU A 35 15.97 13.10 -8.93
C LEU A 35 17.44 12.70 -8.69
N PRO A 36 17.75 11.95 -7.62
CA PRO A 36 19.08 11.39 -7.45
C PRO A 36 19.41 10.43 -8.60
N GLU A 37 20.70 10.32 -8.94
CA GLU A 37 21.14 9.37 -9.95
C GLU A 37 20.82 7.92 -9.53
N PRO A 38 20.44 7.03 -10.47
CA PRO A 38 20.16 5.63 -10.16
C PRO A 38 21.37 4.92 -9.55
N ASN A 39 21.18 4.27 -8.39
CA ASN A 39 22.21 3.43 -7.78
C ASN A 39 22.03 1.97 -8.22
N SER A 40 23.01 1.43 -8.95
CA SER A 40 23.00 0.05 -9.45
C SER A 40 23.99 -0.81 -8.65
N SER A 41 23.50 -1.91 -8.07
CA SER A 41 24.31 -2.89 -7.32
C SER A 41 24.11 -4.29 -7.86
N PHE A 42 25.15 -5.14 -7.78
CA PHE A 42 25.07 -6.55 -8.19
C PHE A 42 24.09 -7.36 -7.34
N ILE A 43 23.93 -6.99 -6.06
CA ILE A 43 22.94 -7.55 -5.15
C ILE A 43 21.85 -6.48 -4.93
N PRO A 44 20.58 -6.76 -5.26
CA PRO A 44 19.52 -5.78 -5.11
C PRO A 44 19.22 -5.53 -3.63
N THR A 45 18.99 -4.27 -3.28
CA THR A 45 18.50 -3.88 -1.96
C THR A 45 16.98 -3.90 -1.96
N VAL A 46 16.37 -4.75 -1.13
CA VAL A 46 14.91 -4.86 -1.00
C VAL A 46 14.50 -4.34 0.37
N ASN A 47 13.94 -3.13 0.41
CA ASN A 47 13.40 -2.53 1.63
C ASN A 47 11.88 -2.63 1.64
N ILE A 48 11.36 -3.66 2.31
CA ILE A 48 9.91 -3.85 2.46
C ILE A 48 9.48 -3.18 3.75
N ALA A 49 8.64 -2.16 3.62
CA ALA A 49 7.93 -1.60 4.75
C ALA A 49 7.07 -2.69 5.38
N LYS A 50 7.23 -2.91 6.69
CA LYS A 50 6.30 -3.78 7.44
C LYS A 50 5.00 -2.99 7.60
N ALA A 51 3.92 -3.51 7.03
CA ALA A 51 2.59 -2.98 7.31
C ALA A 51 2.28 -3.22 8.80
N SER A 52 2.00 -2.15 9.53
CA SER A 52 1.46 -2.19 10.89
C SER A 52 0.01 -1.76 10.85
N GLN A 53 -0.83 -2.39 11.68
CA GLN A 53 -2.17 -1.85 11.93
C GLN A 53 -2.04 -0.51 12.65
N TRP A 54 -3.00 0.37 12.42
CA TRP A 54 -3.11 1.60 13.19
C TRP A 54 -3.42 1.25 14.66
N PRO A 55 -2.73 1.87 15.63
CA PRO A 55 -3.08 1.68 17.03
C PRO A 55 -4.51 2.17 17.30
N ASP A 56 -5.20 1.52 18.22
CA ASP A 56 -6.55 1.93 18.60
C ASP A 56 -6.58 3.37 19.12
N GLY A 57 -7.56 4.13 18.65
CA GLY A 57 -7.75 5.55 19.02
C GLY A 57 -6.75 6.52 18.40
N VAL A 58 -5.84 6.06 17.55
CA VAL A 58 -4.89 6.94 16.86
C VAL A 58 -5.40 7.31 15.47
N THR A 59 -5.48 8.61 15.19
CA THR A 59 -5.80 9.16 13.87
C THR A 59 -4.66 10.05 13.36
N PRO A 60 -4.50 10.18 12.03
CA PRO A 60 -3.59 11.15 11.46
C PRO A 60 -3.92 12.58 11.90
N HIS A 61 -2.88 13.39 12.14
CA HIS A 61 -3.05 14.83 12.30
C HIS A 61 -3.46 15.47 10.96
N VAL A 62 -4.52 16.26 10.99
CA VAL A 62 -5.02 17.04 9.85
C VAL A 62 -5.05 18.52 10.21
N ASN A 63 -5.07 19.41 9.23
CA ASN A 63 -5.15 20.86 9.48
C ASN A 63 -6.48 21.22 10.16
N ASP A 64 -6.53 22.35 10.87
CA ASP A 64 -7.65 22.79 11.71
C ASP A 64 -9.04 22.83 11.01
N ASN A 65 -9.07 22.97 9.68
CA ASN A 65 -10.29 23.01 8.88
C ASN A 65 -10.74 21.64 8.34
N PHE A 66 -10.07 20.56 8.74
CA PHE A 66 -10.40 19.20 8.34
C PHE A 66 -10.82 18.38 9.55
N LEU A 67 -11.83 17.54 9.35
CA LEU A 67 -12.22 16.49 10.27
C LEU A 67 -11.77 15.15 9.70
N ILE A 68 -11.25 14.29 10.57
CA ILE A 68 -10.88 12.91 10.21
C ILE A 68 -11.60 11.96 11.15
N ASN A 69 -12.18 10.91 10.57
CA ASN A 69 -12.84 9.85 11.31
C ASN A 69 -12.49 8.49 10.67
N VAL A 70 -12.59 7.42 11.46
CA VAL A 70 -12.48 6.06 10.96
C VAL A 70 -13.82 5.65 10.37
N TYR A 71 -13.91 5.66 9.03
CA TYR A 71 -15.16 5.35 8.33
C TYR A 71 -15.53 3.85 8.37
N SER A 72 -14.55 2.96 8.22
CA SER A 72 -14.72 1.50 8.31
C SER A 72 -13.37 0.83 8.61
N LYS A 73 -13.38 -0.31 9.33
CA LYS A 73 -12.17 -1.04 9.77
C LYS A 73 -11.97 -2.40 9.12
N GLU A 74 -13.05 -3.11 8.82
CA GLU A 74 -13.02 -4.52 8.40
C GLU A 74 -12.88 -4.70 6.88
N LEU A 75 -11.99 -3.91 6.27
CA LEU A 75 -11.70 -3.99 4.83
C LEU A 75 -10.46 -4.85 4.58
N VAL A 76 -10.61 -5.82 3.69
CA VAL A 76 -9.56 -6.71 3.20
C VAL A 76 -9.04 -6.17 1.87
N HIS A 77 -7.80 -5.68 1.88
CA HIS A 77 -7.08 -5.22 0.68
C HIS A 77 -7.88 -4.22 -0.20
N PRO A 78 -8.45 -3.13 0.37
CA PRO A 78 -9.21 -2.14 -0.39
C PRO A 78 -8.30 -1.38 -1.37
N ARG A 79 -8.73 -1.25 -2.63
CA ARG A 79 -7.93 -0.64 -3.71
C ARG A 79 -8.58 0.53 -4.43
N TRP A 80 -9.91 0.57 -4.44
CA TRP A 80 -10.67 1.64 -5.10
C TRP A 80 -11.91 2.00 -4.29
N LEU A 81 -12.23 3.28 -4.24
CA LEU A 81 -13.39 3.84 -3.55
C LEU A 81 -14.23 4.61 -4.58
N TYR A 82 -15.56 4.49 -4.50
CA TYR A 82 -16.48 5.26 -5.35
C TYR A 82 -17.71 5.67 -4.57
N VAL A 83 -17.96 6.98 -4.47
CA VAL A 83 -19.11 7.53 -3.75
C VAL A 83 -20.29 7.63 -4.71
N LEU A 84 -21.40 7.01 -4.34
CA LEU A 84 -22.66 7.05 -5.09
C LEU A 84 -23.45 8.33 -4.79
N PRO A 85 -24.38 8.76 -5.68
CA PRO A 85 -25.17 9.98 -5.47
C PRO A 85 -26.03 9.99 -4.20
N ASN A 86 -26.34 8.82 -3.65
CA ASN A 86 -27.08 8.67 -2.39
C ASN A 86 -26.19 8.71 -1.13
N GLY A 87 -24.87 8.90 -1.29
CA GLY A 87 -23.91 8.96 -0.19
C GLY A 87 -23.27 7.63 0.19
N ASP A 88 -23.71 6.50 -0.40
CA ASP A 88 -23.06 5.21 -0.17
C ASP A 88 -21.65 5.19 -0.78
N VAL A 89 -20.75 4.45 -0.16
CA VAL A 89 -19.39 4.25 -0.66
C VAL A 89 -19.19 2.81 -1.10
N LEU A 90 -18.90 2.62 -2.37
CA LEU A 90 -18.47 1.33 -2.90
C LEU A 90 -16.95 1.18 -2.73
N VAL A 91 -16.53 0.03 -2.22
CA VAL A 91 -15.12 -0.32 -2.00
C VAL A 91 -14.78 -1.55 -2.82
N ALA A 92 -13.85 -1.42 -3.78
CA ALA A 92 -13.28 -2.57 -4.47
C ALA A 92 -12.20 -3.21 -3.59
N GLN A 93 -12.41 -4.48 -3.25
CA GLN A 93 -11.51 -5.28 -2.42
C GLN A 93 -10.88 -6.36 -3.30
N SER A 94 -9.60 -6.21 -3.62
CA SER A 94 -8.90 -7.08 -4.57
C SER A 94 -7.41 -7.20 -4.28
N ASN A 95 -6.84 -8.39 -4.46
CA ASN A 95 -5.41 -8.68 -4.34
C ASN A 95 -4.87 -9.27 -5.64
N LYS A 96 -3.56 -9.53 -5.69
CA LYS A 96 -2.90 -10.18 -6.81
C LYS A 96 -3.45 -11.60 -7.00
N GLN A 97 -3.90 -11.90 -8.22
CA GLN A 97 -4.30 -13.24 -8.62
C GLN A 97 -3.12 -14.21 -8.56
N SER A 98 -3.37 -15.44 -8.13
CA SER A 98 -2.33 -16.47 -8.11
C SER A 98 -1.86 -16.79 -9.54
N SER A 99 -0.57 -16.61 -9.81
CA SER A 99 0.01 -16.96 -11.11
C SER A 99 0.26 -18.46 -11.17
N LYS A 100 -0.48 -19.20 -12.00
CA LYS A 100 -0.32 -20.67 -12.22
C LYS A 100 1.03 -21.09 -12.86
N LYS A 101 2.03 -20.21 -12.95
CA LYS A 101 3.34 -20.51 -13.56
C LYS A 101 4.47 -19.99 -12.67
N ASN A 102 4.88 -20.80 -11.70
CA ASN A 102 6.22 -20.68 -11.11
C ASN A 102 7.20 -21.40 -12.05
N LYS A 103 8.10 -20.68 -12.71
CA LYS A 103 9.06 -21.28 -13.67
C LYS A 103 10.53 -20.96 -13.39
N GLY A 104 10.88 -20.35 -12.25
CA GLY A 104 12.30 -20.20 -11.89
C GLY A 104 12.62 -19.81 -10.45
N LEU A 105 13.91 -19.88 -10.10
CA LEU A 105 14.46 -19.46 -8.79
C LEU A 105 14.15 -17.99 -8.46
N LYS A 106 14.08 -17.13 -9.48
CA LYS A 106 13.69 -15.72 -9.33
C LYS A 106 12.26 -15.57 -8.82
N ASP A 107 11.33 -16.41 -9.29
CA ASP A 107 9.93 -16.35 -8.89
C ASP A 107 9.77 -16.72 -7.41
N ILE A 108 10.52 -17.73 -6.95
CA ILE A 108 10.54 -18.15 -5.54
C ILE A 108 11.03 -17.01 -4.63
N ILE A 109 12.13 -16.35 -5.02
CA ILE A 109 12.68 -15.22 -4.26
C ILE A 109 11.70 -14.04 -4.28
N ALA A 110 11.12 -13.73 -5.44
CA ALA A 110 10.13 -12.68 -5.57
C ALA A 110 8.87 -12.95 -4.73
N GLU A 111 8.36 -14.19 -4.74
CA GLU A 111 7.20 -14.62 -3.95
C GLU A 111 7.45 -14.46 -2.45
N HIS A 112 8.65 -14.84 -1.97
CA HIS A 112 9.03 -14.65 -0.56
C HIS A 112 8.97 -13.17 -0.14
N PHE A 113 9.50 -12.27 -0.97
CA PHE A 113 9.48 -10.84 -0.70
C PHE A 113 8.08 -10.23 -0.85
N MET A 114 7.29 -10.64 -1.83
CA MET A 114 5.90 -10.18 -1.99
C MET A 114 5.02 -10.62 -0.82
N LYS A 115 5.20 -11.85 -0.31
CA LYS A 115 4.52 -12.34 0.89
C LYS A 115 4.84 -11.48 2.11
N LYS A 116 6.10 -11.09 2.29
CA LYS A 116 6.53 -10.20 3.37
C LYS A 116 5.95 -8.78 3.23
N ALA A 117 5.59 -8.37 2.02
CA ALA A 117 4.95 -7.07 1.73
C ALA A 117 3.41 -7.09 1.86
N GLY A 118 2.80 -8.21 2.26
CA GLY A 118 1.34 -8.32 2.46
C GLY A 118 0.54 -8.82 1.25
N ALA A 119 1.20 -9.13 0.13
CA ALA A 119 0.56 -9.54 -1.12
C ALA A 119 0.32 -11.07 -1.24
N SER A 120 0.13 -11.78 -0.11
CA SER A 120 -0.01 -13.25 -0.10
C SER A 120 -1.41 -13.79 0.19
N GLN A 121 -2.35 -12.92 0.56
CA GLN A 121 -3.71 -13.35 0.85
C GLN A 121 -4.48 -13.58 -0.45
N GLU A 122 -5.44 -14.51 -0.43
CA GLU A 122 -6.38 -14.70 -1.53
C GLU A 122 -7.11 -13.38 -1.85
N SER A 123 -7.38 -13.14 -3.12
CA SER A 123 -8.10 -11.93 -3.53
C SER A 123 -9.55 -12.01 -3.05
N PRO A 124 -10.08 -10.99 -2.36
CA PRO A 124 -11.49 -10.97 -1.97
C PRO A 124 -12.43 -10.91 -3.18
N ASP A 125 -11.96 -10.28 -4.27
CA ASP A 125 -12.66 -10.19 -5.55
C ASP A 125 -14.13 -9.79 -5.41
N LYS A 126 -14.36 -8.69 -4.70
CA LYS A 126 -15.71 -8.18 -4.39
C LYS A 126 -15.78 -6.65 -4.32
N ILE A 127 -17.00 -6.14 -4.44
CA ILE A 127 -17.36 -4.76 -4.09
C ILE A 127 -18.18 -4.78 -2.80
N THR A 128 -17.73 -4.04 -1.80
CA THR A 128 -18.48 -3.83 -0.55
C THR A 128 -19.16 -2.47 -0.59
N LEU A 129 -20.43 -2.43 -0.21
CA LEU A 129 -21.17 -1.18 -0.01
C LEU A 129 -21.10 -0.80 1.46
N LEU A 130 -20.62 0.41 1.70
CA LEU A 130 -20.62 1.08 2.99
C LEU A 130 -21.69 2.16 3.00
N ARG A 131 -22.48 2.24 4.08
CA ARG A 131 -23.47 3.29 4.27
C ARG A 131 -23.39 3.86 5.67
N ASP A 132 -23.24 5.17 5.71
CA ASP A 132 -23.42 6.01 6.91
C ASP A 132 -24.85 6.58 6.86
N LYS A 133 -25.69 6.13 7.80
CA LYS A 133 -27.10 6.47 7.85
C LYS A 133 -27.35 7.73 8.69
N ASN A 134 -26.50 8.02 9.66
CA ASN A 134 -26.72 9.10 10.63
C ASN A 134 -25.89 10.37 10.29
N GLY A 135 -24.95 10.28 9.36
CA GLY A 135 -24.09 11.37 8.90
C GLY A 135 -22.93 11.70 9.84
N ASP A 136 -22.53 10.79 10.74
CA ASP A 136 -21.44 11.00 11.71
C ASP A 136 -20.05 10.65 11.16
N GLY A 137 -19.98 10.18 9.91
CA GLY A 137 -18.74 9.77 9.27
C GLY A 137 -18.27 8.39 9.68
N VAL A 138 -19.15 7.52 10.18
CA VAL A 138 -18.93 6.09 10.40
C VAL A 138 -19.98 5.29 9.63
N ALA A 139 -19.56 4.30 8.85
CA ALA A 139 -20.51 3.43 8.16
C ALA A 139 -21.12 2.43 9.16
N GLU A 140 -22.45 2.47 9.38
CA GLU A 140 -23.14 1.43 10.15
C GLU A 140 -23.39 0.16 9.36
N LEU A 141 -23.48 0.28 8.03
CA LEU A 141 -23.73 -0.86 7.15
C LEU A 141 -22.50 -1.11 6.28
N ALA A 142 -22.06 -2.36 6.28
CA ALA A 142 -21.04 -2.88 5.40
C ALA A 142 -21.51 -4.24 4.88
N ILE A 143 -21.85 -4.31 3.59
CA ILE A 143 -22.33 -5.54 2.96
C ILE A 143 -21.57 -5.82 1.66
N ASP A 144 -21.43 -7.10 1.34
CA ASP A 144 -20.93 -7.53 0.05
C ASP A 144 -22.00 -7.25 -1.01
N PHE A 145 -21.77 -6.23 -1.83
CA PHE A 145 -22.72 -5.73 -2.82
C PHE A 145 -22.59 -6.49 -4.14
N LEU A 146 -21.36 -6.77 -4.57
CA LEU A 146 -21.05 -7.65 -5.71
C LEU A 146 -19.93 -8.60 -5.30
N ASN A 147 -20.05 -9.87 -5.70
CA ASN A 147 -19.05 -10.91 -5.48
C ASN A 147 -18.69 -11.57 -6.82
N ASP A 148 -17.81 -12.58 -6.78
CA ASP A 148 -17.39 -13.37 -7.94
C ASP A 148 -16.77 -12.51 -9.05
N LEU A 149 -16.03 -11.47 -8.65
CA LEU A 149 -15.30 -10.62 -9.56
C LEU A 149 -13.90 -11.19 -9.82
N HIS A 150 -13.13 -10.49 -10.62
CA HIS A 150 -11.75 -10.78 -10.93
C HIS A 150 -10.97 -9.48 -10.85
N SER A 151 -10.19 -9.33 -9.78
CA SER A 151 -9.34 -8.18 -9.52
C SER A 151 -10.03 -6.81 -9.74
N PRO A 152 -11.25 -6.58 -9.21
CA PRO A 152 -12.00 -5.38 -9.52
C PRO A 152 -11.20 -4.12 -9.20
N PHE A 153 -11.23 -3.17 -10.13
CA PHE A 153 -10.52 -1.90 -10.01
C PHE A 153 -11.16 -0.83 -10.88
N GLY A 154 -11.63 0.26 -10.26
CA GLY A 154 -12.38 1.29 -10.97
C GLY A 154 -13.87 0.97 -11.09
N MET A 155 -14.69 1.96 -10.75
CA MET A 155 -16.15 1.87 -10.79
C MET A 155 -16.73 3.22 -11.23
N SER A 156 -17.85 3.19 -11.96
CA SER A 156 -18.60 4.39 -12.33
C SER A 156 -20.09 4.08 -12.47
N LEU A 157 -20.94 4.93 -11.90
CA LEU A 157 -22.38 4.90 -12.14
C LEU A 157 -22.70 5.84 -13.31
N ILE A 158 -23.41 5.35 -14.32
CA ILE A 158 -23.92 6.16 -15.44
C ILE A 158 -25.41 5.90 -15.57
N GLY A 159 -26.22 6.93 -15.30
CA GLY A 159 -27.66 6.74 -15.15
C GLY A 159 -27.96 5.80 -13.98
N ASN A 160 -28.53 4.64 -14.29
CA ASN A 160 -28.83 3.59 -13.31
C ASN A 160 -27.87 2.39 -13.38
N ASP A 161 -26.91 2.42 -14.30
CA ASP A 161 -26.02 1.30 -14.55
C ASP A 161 -24.66 1.51 -13.87
N LEU A 162 -24.29 0.55 -13.03
CA LEU A 162 -22.97 0.53 -12.40
C LEU A 162 -22.00 -0.26 -13.29
N TYR A 163 -20.96 0.42 -13.75
CA TYR A 163 -19.83 -0.18 -14.47
C TYR A 163 -18.72 -0.49 -13.47
N VAL A 164 -18.24 -1.73 -13.50
CA VAL A 164 -17.12 -2.21 -12.68
C VAL A 164 -16.06 -2.76 -13.63
N ALA A 165 -14.84 -2.24 -13.56
CA ALA A 165 -13.73 -2.83 -14.31
C ALA A 165 -13.28 -4.11 -13.61
N ASN A 166 -13.35 -5.22 -14.35
CA ASN A 166 -13.19 -6.58 -13.88
C ASN A 166 -12.11 -7.27 -14.74
N THR A 167 -10.91 -7.49 -14.19
CA THR A 167 -9.67 -7.75 -14.96
C THR A 167 -8.85 -8.93 -14.46
#